data_AF-A0A182VQK6-F1
#
_entry.id   AF-A0A182VQK6-F1
#
_cell.length_a   1.000
_cell.length_b   1.000
_cell.length_c   1.000
_cell.angle_alpha   90.00
_cell.angle_beta   90.00
_cell.angle_gamma   90.00
#
_symmetry.space_group_name_H-M   'P 1'
#
loop_
_entity.id
_entity.type
_entity.pdbx_description
1 polymer ?
#
loop_
_entity_poly.entity_id
_entity_poly.type
_entity_poly.pdbx_seq_one_letter_code
_entity_poly.pdbx_strand_id
1 'polypeptide(L)'
;MPQSYIVRVLRYECSRFTRCPLISFIYPVHFPPLSPVPPHQILVYDASGLDVTGAIGPLQEDDNLVLTCEVRGELVEQMSWFHTECLRETGVSDDQVAQFNQPEPMEASRELQCYMYCMFRMNNVTRPNGEIDMIDVYHAIPKRYNSVALKVLVKCHKTAPASEDPCERAYSQHKCWKETEPELYYLF
;
A
#
# COMPACT_ATOMS: atom_id res chain seq x y z
N MET A 1 -11.55 41.94 14.96
CA MET A 1 -11.83 41.03 13.83
C MET A 1 -10.78 39.93 13.90
N PRO A 2 -11.10 38.69 14.28
CA PRO A 2 -10.09 37.64 14.36
C PRO A 2 -9.75 37.18 12.94
N GLN A 3 -8.45 37.14 12.65
CA GLN A 3 -7.87 36.66 11.40
C GLN A 3 -7.92 35.13 11.39
N SER A 4 -8.49 34.56 10.34
CA SER A 4 -8.55 33.11 10.13
C SER A 4 -7.21 32.60 9.60
N TYR A 5 -6.64 31.57 10.23
CA TYR A 5 -5.45 30.88 9.74
C TYR A 5 -5.83 29.46 9.26
N ILE A 6 -5.22 29.04 8.15
CA ILE A 6 -5.37 27.69 7.58
C ILE A 6 -4.32 26.80 8.22
N VAL A 7 -4.74 25.81 9.01
CA VAL A 7 -3.83 24.78 9.53
C VAL A 7 -3.55 23.78 8.40
N ARG A 8 -2.31 23.76 7.91
CA ARG A 8 -1.79 22.73 7.00
C ARG A 8 -1.27 21.58 7.83
N VAL A 9 -1.95 20.43 7.80
CA VAL A 9 -1.42 19.18 8.34
C VAL A 9 -0.24 18.76 7.47
N LEU A 10 0.97 18.84 8.02
CA LEU A 10 2.21 18.43 7.37
C LEU A 10 2.55 17.00 7.82
N ARG A 11 2.36 16.05 6.89
CA ARG A 11 2.78 14.64 6.92
C ARG A 11 2.08 13.70 7.92
N TYR A 12 1.66 12.56 7.36
CA TYR A 12 1.21 11.37 8.06
C TYR A 12 2.32 10.32 7.97
N GLU A 13 2.79 9.80 9.11
CA GLU A 13 3.64 8.60 9.18
C GLU A 13 2.90 7.55 10.01
N CYS A 14 2.36 6.54 9.33
CA CYS A 14 1.80 5.34 9.95
C CYS A 14 2.94 4.36 10.21
N SER A 15 3.37 4.22 11.47
CA SER A 15 4.27 3.13 11.88
C SER A 15 3.51 2.12 12.75
N ARG A 16 3.83 0.84 12.57
CA ARG A 16 3.32 -0.31 13.33
C ARG A 16 3.43 -0.05 14.84
N PHE A 17 2.42 -0.50 15.61
CA PHE A 17 2.29 -0.53 17.08
C PHE A 17 1.45 0.57 17.77
N THR A 18 0.15 0.28 17.92
CA THR A 18 -0.75 0.38 19.11
C THR A 18 -0.71 1.54 20.13
N ARG A 19 0.13 2.58 20.07
CA ARG A 19 -0.01 3.78 20.94
C ARG A 19 0.51 5.06 20.28
N CYS A 20 -0.39 6.00 19.97
CA CYS A 20 -0.05 7.42 19.84
C CYS A 20 -0.32 8.10 21.19
N PRO A 21 0.71 8.67 21.82
CA PRO A 21 0.54 10.07 22.21
C PRO A 21 1.82 10.93 22.10
N LEU A 22 1.55 12.23 21.91
CA LEU A 22 2.35 13.45 22.19
C LEU A 22 3.32 14.01 21.12
N ILE A 23 2.84 15.08 20.48
CA ILE A 23 3.41 16.45 20.41
C ILE A 23 4.94 16.59 20.37
N SER A 24 5.41 17.07 19.20
CA SER A 24 6.63 17.83 18.83
C SER A 24 7.96 17.61 19.57
N PHE A 25 9.02 17.39 18.78
CA PHE A 25 10.29 18.10 18.96
C PHE A 25 10.84 18.62 17.62
N ILE A 26 11.27 19.88 17.67
CA ILE A 26 12.14 20.58 16.72
C ILE A 26 13.48 19.83 16.71
N TYR A 27 13.92 19.31 15.54
CA TYR A 27 15.25 18.84 15.10
C TYR A 27 15.17 17.53 14.27
N PRO A 28 16.08 17.30 13.29
CA PRO A 28 15.90 16.26 12.28
C PRO A 28 16.30 14.90 12.86
N VAL A 29 15.30 14.10 13.25
CA VAL A 29 15.52 12.67 13.48
C VAL A 29 15.37 12.00 12.12
N HIS A 30 16.47 11.43 11.62
CA HIS A 30 16.48 10.61 10.42
C HIS A 30 15.76 9.30 10.76
N PHE A 31 14.44 9.25 10.50
CA PHE A 31 13.65 8.03 10.62
C PHE A 31 13.87 7.14 9.38
N PRO A 32 14.07 5.81 9.55
CA PRO A 32 14.07 4.87 8.44
C PRO A 32 12.68 4.88 7.76
N PRO A 33 12.59 4.61 6.44
CA PRO A 33 11.37 4.78 5.68
C PRO A 33 10.36 3.67 6.01
N LEU A 34 9.51 3.91 7.00
CA LEU A 34 8.30 3.10 7.20
C LEU A 34 7.22 3.67 6.26
N SER A 35 6.86 2.88 5.25
CA SER A 35 6.01 3.33 4.15
C SER A 35 4.53 3.46 4.58
N PRO A 36 3.89 4.62 4.38
CA PRO A 36 2.52 4.86 4.80
C PRO A 36 1.52 4.26 3.79
N VAL A 37 0.67 3.33 4.25
CA VAL A 37 -0.57 3.01 3.53
C VAL A 37 -1.47 4.24 3.62
N PRO A 38 -1.84 4.90 2.50
CA PRO A 38 -2.66 6.10 2.56
C PRO A 38 -4.05 5.76 3.13
N PRO A 39 -4.55 6.53 4.12
CA PRO A 39 -5.87 6.29 4.68
C PRO A 39 -6.95 6.52 3.61
N HIS A 40 -7.93 5.63 3.53
CA HIS A 40 -9.07 5.77 2.62
C HIS A 40 -10.01 6.92 3.00
N GLN A 41 -10.01 7.32 4.29
CA GLN A 41 -10.79 8.43 4.83
C GLN A 41 -10.12 8.96 6.09
N ILE A 42 -10.10 10.29 6.25
CA ILE A 42 -9.71 10.95 7.50
C ILE A 42 -10.98 11.07 8.34
N LEU A 43 -11.02 10.35 9.46
CA LEU A 43 -12.05 10.51 10.49
C LEU A 43 -11.45 11.31 11.64
N VAL A 44 -12.19 12.30 12.12
CA VAL A 44 -11.75 13.21 13.18
C VAL A 44 -12.65 13.02 14.38
N TYR A 45 -12.06 12.72 15.55
CA TYR A 45 -12.80 12.54 16.80
C TYR A 45 -12.40 13.60 17.82
N ASP A 46 -13.34 14.04 18.65
CA ASP A 46 -13.04 14.83 19.84
C ASP A 46 -12.51 13.96 21.00
N ALA A 47 -12.09 14.61 22.09
CA ALA A 47 -11.57 13.91 23.28
C ALA A 47 -12.60 13.02 24.00
N SER A 48 -13.89 13.11 23.66
CA SER A 48 -14.95 12.24 24.16
C SER A 48 -15.18 11.01 23.26
N GLY A 49 -14.53 10.95 22.10
CA GLY A 49 -14.67 9.91 21.10
C GLY A 49 -15.83 10.15 20.11
N LEU A 50 -16.37 11.36 20.04
CA LEU A 50 -17.44 11.72 19.10
C LEU A 50 -16.84 12.05 17.73
N ASP A 51 -17.41 11.47 16.66
CA ASP A 51 -17.04 11.78 15.27
C ASP A 51 -17.48 13.22 14.92
N VAL A 52 -16.51 14.07 14.60
CA VAL A 52 -16.70 15.46 14.18
C VAL A 52 -16.36 15.68 12.70
N THR A 53 -16.29 14.59 11.91
CA THR A 53 -16.07 14.64 10.47
C THR A 53 -17.22 15.41 9.79
N GLY A 54 -16.94 16.64 9.33
CA GLY A 54 -17.92 17.49 8.65
C GLY A 54 -18.63 18.54 9.51
N ALA A 55 -18.17 18.80 10.74
CA ALA A 55 -18.69 19.90 11.53
C ALA A 55 -18.52 21.25 10.79
N ILE A 56 -19.62 21.94 10.51
CA ILE A 56 -19.61 23.33 10.00
C ILE A 56 -19.45 24.26 11.20
N GLY A 57 -18.20 24.45 11.62
CA GLY A 57 -17.81 25.35 12.70
C GLY A 57 -16.27 25.39 12.82
N PRO A 58 -15.67 26.48 13.30
CA PRO A 58 -14.22 26.55 13.41
C PRO A 58 -13.74 25.60 14.50
N LEU A 59 -12.95 24.60 14.13
CA LEU A 59 -12.04 23.91 15.05
C LEU A 59 -11.19 24.99 15.72
N GLN A 60 -11.21 25.06 17.05
CA GLN A 60 -10.49 26.10 17.78
C GLN A 60 -9.06 25.64 18.07
N GLU A 61 -8.13 26.58 18.03
CA GLU A 61 -6.78 26.39 18.55
C GLU A 61 -6.94 25.98 20.03
N ASP A 62 -6.38 24.82 20.42
CA ASP A 62 -6.46 24.16 21.75
C ASP A 62 -7.40 22.94 21.92
N ASP A 63 -8.11 22.50 20.87
CA ASP A 63 -8.88 21.25 20.93
C ASP A 63 -7.97 20.00 20.94
N ASN A 64 -8.17 19.11 21.93
CA ASN A 64 -7.49 17.81 22.01
C ASN A 64 -8.09 16.82 21.01
N LEU A 65 -7.57 16.84 19.78
CA LEU A 65 -7.97 15.93 18.71
C LEU A 65 -7.20 14.60 18.81
N VAL A 66 -7.93 13.49 18.75
CA VAL A 66 -7.33 12.15 18.65
C VAL A 66 -7.38 11.71 17.19
N LEU A 67 -6.20 11.58 16.58
CA LEU A 67 -6.05 11.00 15.24
C LEU A 67 -5.78 9.51 15.37
N THR A 68 -6.80 8.69 15.12
CA THR A 68 -6.70 7.23 15.10
C THR A 68 -6.63 6.76 13.65
N CYS A 69 -5.49 6.19 13.24
CA CYS A 69 -5.38 5.50 11.96
C CYS A 69 -5.89 4.07 12.13
N GLU A 70 -7.18 3.86 11.84
CA GLU A 70 -7.77 2.52 11.82
C GLU A 70 -7.85 2.01 10.38
N VAL A 71 -7.14 0.91 10.12
CA VAL A 71 -7.27 0.17 8.87
C VAL A 71 -8.54 -0.68 8.96
N ARG A 72 -9.69 -0.09 8.60
CA ARG A 72 -10.97 -0.81 8.53
C ARG A 72 -11.20 -1.29 7.10
N GLY A 73 -10.95 -2.57 6.84
CA GLY A 73 -11.33 -3.19 5.59
C GLY A 73 -10.91 -4.67 5.52
N GLU A 74 -11.87 -5.55 5.22
CA GLU A 74 -11.64 -6.98 5.02
C GLU A 74 -10.51 -7.24 4.01
N LEU A 75 -10.40 -6.39 2.97
CA LEU A 75 -9.34 -6.48 1.96
C LEU A 75 -7.94 -6.29 2.56
N VAL A 76 -7.76 -5.38 3.52
CA VAL A 76 -6.44 -5.10 4.09
C VAL A 76 -6.03 -6.19 5.10
N GLU A 77 -6.99 -6.71 5.86
CA GLU A 77 -6.75 -7.86 6.74
C GLU A 77 -6.36 -9.10 5.93
N GLN A 78 -7.07 -9.35 4.82
CA GLN A 78 -6.75 -10.43 3.89
C GLN A 78 -5.34 -10.27 3.28
N MET A 79 -4.99 -9.08 2.78
CA MET A 79 -3.66 -8.82 2.22
C MET A 79 -2.56 -8.97 3.28
N SER A 80 -2.82 -8.58 4.54
CA SER A 80 -1.86 -8.75 5.64
C SER A 80 -1.58 -10.22 5.94
N TRP A 81 -2.62 -11.07 5.87
CA TRP A 81 -2.46 -12.51 6.02
C TRP A 81 -1.65 -13.11 4.86
N PHE A 82 -1.96 -12.71 3.61
CA PHE A 82 -1.22 -13.16 2.43
C PHE A 82 0.25 -12.78 2.50
N HIS A 83 0.55 -11.52 2.84
CA HIS A 83 1.91 -11.03 3.03
C HIS A 83 2.67 -11.91 4.03
N THR A 84 2.10 -12.14 5.20
CA THR A 84 2.73 -12.92 6.27
C THR A 84 3.04 -14.35 5.81
N GLU A 85 2.12 -15.00 5.11
CA GLU A 85 2.32 -16.36 4.62
C GLU A 85 3.37 -16.41 3.50
N CYS A 86 3.36 -15.44 2.58
CA CYS A 86 4.34 -15.38 1.50
C CYS A 86 5.75 -15.02 1.98
N LEU A 87 5.91 -14.18 3.01
CA LEU A 87 7.20 -13.99 3.67
C LEU A 87 7.73 -15.32 4.23
N ARG A 88 6.87 -16.06 4.94
CA ARG A 88 7.21 -17.34 5.57
C ARG A 88 7.58 -18.42 4.55
N GLU A 89 6.85 -18.51 3.44
CA GLU A 89 7.09 -19.50 2.39
C GLU A 89 8.39 -19.24 1.63
N THR A 90 8.68 -17.97 1.33
CA THR A 90 9.76 -17.61 0.41
C THR A 90 11.06 -17.21 1.09
N GLY A 91 11.00 -16.84 2.38
CA GLY A 91 12.14 -16.38 3.15
C GLY A 91 12.60 -14.96 2.80
N VAL A 92 11.83 -14.21 1.99
CA VAL A 92 12.11 -12.80 1.72
C VAL A 92 11.89 -11.96 2.98
N SER A 93 12.66 -10.88 3.16
CA SER A 93 12.43 -9.95 4.26
C SER A 93 11.43 -8.85 3.90
N ASP A 94 10.76 -8.32 4.92
CA ASP A 94 9.86 -7.15 4.82
C ASP A 94 10.61 -5.95 4.19
N ASP A 95 11.90 -5.77 4.54
CA ASP A 95 12.76 -4.72 3.99
C ASP A 95 12.95 -4.83 2.47
N GLN A 96 13.07 -6.04 1.92
CA GLN A 96 13.20 -6.24 0.46
C GLN A 96 11.91 -5.89 -0.28
N VAL A 97 10.76 -6.20 0.31
CA VAL A 97 9.44 -5.79 -0.22
C VAL A 97 9.31 -4.27 -0.17
N ALA A 98 9.65 -3.65 0.96
CA ALA A 98 9.64 -2.20 1.15
C ALA A 98 10.61 -1.49 0.19
N GLN A 99 11.78 -2.07 -0.07
CA GLN A 99 12.75 -1.55 -1.02
C GLN A 99 12.23 -1.62 -2.46
N PHE A 100 11.54 -2.70 -2.83
CA PHE A 100 10.91 -2.81 -4.14
C PHE A 100 9.81 -1.76 -4.36
N ASN A 101 9.17 -1.26 -3.30
CA ASN A 101 8.17 -0.20 -3.38
C ASN A 101 8.77 1.21 -3.51
N GLN A 102 10.08 1.39 -3.31
CA GLN A 102 10.72 2.70 -3.47
C GLN A 102 10.76 3.14 -4.94
N PRO A 103 10.82 4.44 -5.26
CA PRO A 103 10.84 4.92 -6.64
C PRO A 103 12.01 4.40 -7.47
N GLU A 104 13.14 4.09 -6.83
CA GLU A 104 14.35 3.64 -7.50
C GLU A 104 14.14 2.27 -8.20
N PRO A 105 14.66 2.10 -9.43
CA PRO A 105 14.72 0.79 -10.07
C PRO A 105 15.56 -0.18 -9.24
N MET A 106 15.01 -1.36 -8.99
CA MET A 106 15.68 -2.43 -8.26
C MET A 106 15.39 -3.77 -8.93
N GLU A 107 16.43 -4.59 -9.09
CA GLU A 107 16.24 -5.98 -9.50
C GLU A 107 15.85 -6.85 -8.29
N ALA A 108 14.81 -7.65 -8.45
CA ALA A 108 14.33 -8.51 -7.37
C ALA A 108 15.21 -9.75 -7.20
N SER A 109 15.55 -10.09 -5.95
CA SER A 109 16.18 -11.38 -5.62
C SER A 109 15.24 -12.55 -5.92
N ARG A 110 15.76 -13.77 -5.99
CA ARG A 110 14.95 -14.96 -6.29
C ARG A 110 13.77 -15.11 -5.33
N GLU A 111 14.02 -14.88 -4.05
CA GLU A 111 13.04 -14.95 -2.97
C GLU A 111 11.92 -13.93 -3.17
N LEU A 112 12.27 -12.68 -3.52
CA LEU A 112 11.30 -11.62 -3.80
C LEU A 112 10.48 -11.88 -5.07
N GLN A 113 11.08 -12.45 -6.11
CA GLN A 113 10.33 -12.86 -7.31
C GLN A 113 9.30 -13.95 -6.96
N CYS A 114 9.69 -14.93 -6.14
CA CYS A 114 8.78 -15.97 -5.70
C CYS A 114 7.75 -15.47 -4.69
N TYR A 115 8.06 -14.42 -3.93
CA TYR A 115 7.10 -13.70 -3.08
C TYR A 115 5.97 -13.10 -3.92
N MET A 116 6.31 -12.40 -5.01
CA MET A 116 5.33 -11.86 -5.95
C MET A 116 4.45 -12.96 -6.55
N TYR A 117 5.04 -14.10 -6.91
CA TYR A 117 4.27 -15.25 -7.39
C TYR A 117 3.36 -15.85 -6.32
N CYS A 118 3.83 -15.98 -5.09
CA CYS A 118 3.01 -16.42 -3.95
C CYS A 118 1.79 -15.50 -3.77
N MET A 119 1.97 -14.18 -3.85
CA MET A 119 0.86 -13.22 -3.75
C MET A 119 -0.21 -13.44 -4.83
N PHE A 120 0.18 -13.78 -6.06
CA PHE A 120 -0.80 -14.17 -7.09
C PHE A 120 -1.54 -15.46 -6.73
N ARG A 121 -0.82 -16.48 -6.24
CA ARG A 121 -1.46 -17.74 -5.83
C ARG A 121 -2.44 -17.54 -4.67
N MET A 122 -2.07 -16.76 -3.66
CA MET A 122 -2.92 -16.49 -2.49
C MET A 122 -4.20 -15.75 -2.88
N ASN A 123 -4.14 -14.90 -3.91
CA ASN A 123 -5.30 -14.24 -4.50
C ASN A 123 -6.13 -15.13 -5.43
N ASN A 124 -5.76 -16.41 -5.61
CA ASN A 124 -6.41 -17.35 -6.52
C ASN A 124 -6.49 -16.87 -7.98
N VAL A 125 -5.49 -16.09 -8.43
CA VAL A 125 -5.40 -15.58 -9.81
C VAL A 125 -4.36 -16.32 -10.64
N THR A 126 -4.03 -17.56 -10.25
CA THR A 126 -3.11 -18.44 -10.96
C THR A 126 -3.82 -19.71 -11.40
N ARG A 127 -3.53 -20.16 -12.62
CA ARG A 127 -3.99 -21.43 -13.16
C ARG A 127 -3.24 -22.62 -12.56
N PRO A 128 -3.75 -23.85 -12.70
CA PRO A 128 -3.08 -25.06 -12.18
C PRO A 128 -1.68 -25.32 -12.76
N ASN A 129 -1.38 -24.81 -13.95
CA ASN A 129 -0.06 -24.88 -14.59
C ASN A 129 0.93 -23.81 -14.07
N GLY A 130 0.50 -22.94 -13.15
CA GLY A 130 1.30 -21.86 -12.60
C GLY A 130 1.38 -20.61 -13.48
N GLU A 131 0.53 -20.49 -14.50
CA GLU A 131 0.36 -19.24 -15.23
C GLU A 131 -0.53 -18.26 -14.47
N ILE A 132 -0.24 -16.97 -14.59
CA ILE A 132 -1.06 -15.90 -14.00
C ILE A 132 -2.25 -15.66 -14.94
N ASP A 133 -3.47 -15.74 -14.42
CA ASP A 133 -4.67 -15.42 -15.16
C ASP A 133 -4.94 -13.90 -15.08
N MET A 134 -4.54 -13.18 -16.13
CA MET A 134 -4.67 -11.72 -16.18
C MET A 134 -6.12 -11.23 -16.17
N ILE A 135 -7.09 -12.08 -16.51
CA ILE A 135 -8.52 -11.75 -16.42
C ILE A 135 -8.94 -11.79 -14.94
N ASP A 136 -8.50 -12.79 -14.20
CA ASP A 136 -8.79 -12.89 -12.77
C ASP A 136 -8.04 -11.81 -11.97
N VAL A 137 -6.80 -11.48 -12.36
CA VAL A 137 -6.08 -10.30 -11.83
C VAL A 137 -6.92 -9.04 -12.01
N TYR A 138 -7.49 -8.81 -13.19
CA TYR A 138 -8.34 -7.64 -13.44
C TYR A 138 -9.57 -7.63 -12.53
N HIS A 139 -10.20 -8.77 -12.29
CA HIS A 139 -11.37 -8.88 -11.42
C HIS A 139 -11.03 -8.73 -9.92
N ALA A 140 -9.80 -9.04 -9.50
CA ALA A 140 -9.33 -8.82 -8.14
C ALA A 140 -9.06 -7.33 -7.84
N ILE A 141 -8.90 -6.49 -8.86
CA ILE A 141 -8.67 -5.05 -8.69
C ILE A 141 -9.99 -4.33 -8.38
N PRO A 142 -10.02 -3.42 -7.38
CA PRO A 142 -11.22 -2.63 -7.10
C PRO A 142 -11.70 -1.83 -8.33
N LYS A 143 -13.01 -1.90 -8.61
CA LYS A 143 -13.63 -1.36 -9.85
C LYS A 143 -13.26 0.09 -10.19
N ARG A 144 -13.00 0.93 -9.18
CA ARG A 144 -12.60 2.34 -9.37
C ARG A 144 -11.28 2.51 -10.13
N TYR A 145 -10.45 1.47 -10.17
CA TYR A 145 -9.16 1.47 -10.86
C TYR A 145 -9.21 0.77 -12.23
N ASN A 146 -10.38 0.31 -12.70
CA ASN A 146 -10.49 -0.52 -13.91
C ASN A 146 -9.87 0.12 -15.17
N SER A 147 -10.04 1.43 -15.37
CA SER A 147 -9.46 2.13 -16.53
C SER A 147 -7.93 2.07 -16.54
N VAL A 148 -7.32 2.31 -15.37
CA VAL A 148 -5.87 2.24 -15.17
C VAL A 148 -5.39 0.79 -15.26
N ALA A 149 -6.11 -0.14 -14.62
CA ALA A 149 -5.79 -1.57 -14.66
C ALA A 149 -5.78 -2.11 -16.09
N LEU A 150 -6.78 -1.77 -16.92
CA LEU A 150 -6.81 -2.17 -18.33
C LEU A 150 -5.60 -1.63 -19.10
N LYS A 151 -5.23 -0.36 -18.90
CA LYS A 151 -4.05 0.24 -19.51
C LYS A 151 -2.78 -0.54 -19.16
N VAL A 152 -2.58 -0.84 -17.88
CA VAL A 152 -1.42 -1.57 -17.36
C VAL A 152 -1.39 -3.00 -17.88
N LEU A 153 -2.49 -3.75 -17.73
CA LEU A 153 -2.57 -5.16 -18.13
C LEU A 153 -2.36 -5.34 -19.64
N VAL A 154 -2.95 -4.48 -20.47
CA VAL A 154 -2.78 -4.54 -21.94
C VAL A 154 -1.34 -4.23 -22.34
N LYS A 155 -0.71 -3.23 -21.71
CA LYS A 155 0.69 -2.89 -22.00
C LYS A 155 1.62 -4.03 -21.59
N CYS A 156 1.48 -4.50 -20.35
CA CYS A 156 2.41 -5.45 -19.75
C CYS A 156 2.22 -6.89 -20.23
N HIS A 157 1.02 -7.28 -20.67
CA HIS A 157 0.81 -8.56 -21.37
C HIS A 157 1.63 -8.66 -22.67
N LYS A 158 1.85 -7.53 -23.38
CA LYS A 158 2.60 -7.53 -24.64
C LYS A 158 4.12 -7.48 -24.44
N THR A 159 4.57 -6.92 -23.32
CA THR A 159 5.99 -6.61 -23.10
C THR A 159 6.67 -7.51 -22.09
N ALA A 160 5.91 -8.24 -21.26
CA ALA A 160 6.50 -9.19 -20.32
C ALA A 160 7.21 -10.32 -21.09
N PRO A 161 8.49 -10.60 -20.79
CA PRO A 161 9.21 -11.70 -21.41
C PRO A 161 8.52 -13.04 -21.10
N ALA A 162 8.49 -13.93 -22.09
CA ALA A 162 8.11 -15.31 -21.86
C ALA A 162 9.19 -15.99 -21.03
N SER A 163 8.85 -16.40 -19.81
CA SER A 163 9.69 -17.25 -18.96
C SER A 163 8.91 -18.50 -18.58
N GLU A 164 9.58 -19.65 -18.53
CA GLU A 164 9.01 -20.90 -18.01
C GLU A 164 8.91 -20.87 -16.48
N ASP A 165 9.68 -20.01 -15.83
CA ASP A 165 9.70 -19.87 -14.38
C ASP A 165 8.54 -18.99 -13.87
N PRO A 166 7.65 -19.52 -13.00
CA PRO A 166 6.54 -18.74 -12.46
C PRO A 166 6.96 -17.50 -11.66
N CYS A 167 8.09 -17.57 -10.93
CA CYS A 167 8.58 -16.45 -10.13
C CYS A 167 9.09 -15.32 -11.02
N GLU A 168 9.84 -15.65 -12.07
CA GLU A 168 10.34 -14.65 -13.03
C GLU A 168 9.20 -13.99 -13.81
N ARG A 169 8.17 -14.76 -14.18
CA ARG A 169 6.95 -14.20 -14.80
C ARG A 169 6.24 -13.21 -13.88
N ALA A 170 6.05 -13.58 -12.61
CA ALA A 170 5.41 -12.69 -11.63
C ALA A 170 6.19 -11.38 -11.45
N TYR A 171 7.52 -11.50 -11.31
CA TYR A 171 8.40 -10.35 -11.23
C TYR A 171 8.32 -9.44 -12.45
N SER A 172 8.34 -10.03 -13.65
CA SER A 172 8.25 -9.28 -14.90
C SER A 172 6.96 -8.46 -15.01
N GLN A 173 5.83 -9.01 -14.54
CA GLN A 173 4.56 -8.28 -14.48
C GLN A 173 4.64 -7.12 -13.48
N HIS A 174 5.04 -7.39 -12.23
CA HIS A 174 5.13 -6.38 -11.19
C HIS A 174 6.09 -5.24 -11.55
N LYS A 175 7.24 -5.55 -12.17
CA LYS A 175 8.18 -4.56 -12.70
C LYS A 175 7.51 -3.66 -13.75
N CYS A 176 6.84 -4.25 -14.74
CA CYS A 176 6.15 -3.48 -15.78
C CYS A 176 5.00 -2.63 -15.23
N TRP A 177 4.28 -3.13 -14.21
CA TRP A 177 3.18 -2.39 -13.57
C TRP A 177 3.73 -1.17 -12.83
N LYS A 178 4.79 -1.35 -12.03
CA LYS A 178 5.49 -0.26 -11.34
C LYS A 178 6.02 0.79 -12.31
N GLU A 179 6.62 0.39 -13.43
CA GLU A 179 7.12 1.32 -14.45
C GLU A 179 6.00 2.06 -15.20
N THR A 180 4.80 1.49 -15.27
CA THR A 180 3.69 2.06 -16.05
C THR A 180 2.85 3.04 -15.22
N GLU A 181 2.60 2.73 -13.95
CA GLU A 181 1.80 3.54 -13.04
C GLU A 181 2.43 3.56 -11.63
N PRO A 182 3.61 4.18 -11.45
CA PRO A 182 4.36 4.12 -10.20
C PRO A 182 3.59 4.72 -9.00
N GLU A 183 2.76 5.73 -9.23
CA GLU A 183 1.96 6.37 -8.18
C GLU A 183 0.79 5.49 -7.69
N LEU A 184 0.40 4.49 -8.48
CA LEU A 184 -0.73 3.59 -8.18
C LEU A 184 -0.28 2.15 -7.96
N TYR A 185 1.02 1.88 -8.04
CA TYR A 185 1.60 0.58 -7.83
C TYR A 185 2.06 0.41 -6.38
N TYR A 186 1.72 -0.73 -5.78
CA TYR A 186 2.22 -1.13 -4.46
C TYR A 186 2.30 -2.66 -4.40
N LEU A 187 3.44 -3.18 -3.95
CA LEU A 187 3.61 -4.57 -3.57
C LEU A 187 3.29 -4.70 -2.08
N PHE A 188 2.19 -5.39 -1.77
CA PHE A 188 1.84 -5.73 -0.39
C PHE A 188 2.86 -6.64 0.22
#